data_AF-A0A7K4NFJ3-F1
#
_entry.id   AF-A0A7K4NFJ3-F1
#
_cell.length_a   1.000
_cell.length_b   1.000
_cell.length_c   1.000
_cell.angle_alpha   90.00
_cell.angle_beta   90.00
_cell.angle_gamma   90.00
#
_symmetry.space_group_name_H-M   'P 1'
#
loop_
_entity.id
_entity.type
_entity.pdbx_description
1 polymer ?
#
loop_
_entity_poly.entity_id
_entity_poly.type
_entity_poly.pdbx_seq_one_letter_code
_entity_poly.pdbx_strand_id
1 'polypeptide(L)' 'MIPSNLRVINIGLRLFYQSLTEQKIEAVHVNWEPKPKLEKDIEDILDKIDD' A
#
# COMPACT_ATOMS: atom_id res chain seq x y z
N MET A 1 -9.86 18.53 16.51
CA MET A 1 -8.70 19.39 16.12
C MET A 1 -7.58 18.45 15.69
N ILE A 2 -7.00 18.63 14.49
CA ILE A 2 -5.88 17.78 14.05
C ILE A 2 -4.61 18.22 14.82
N PRO A 3 -3.81 17.28 15.37
CA PRO A 3 -2.56 17.64 16.05
C PRO A 3 -1.63 18.42 15.12
N SER A 4 -1.01 19.49 15.63
CA SER A 4 -0.12 20.35 14.85
C SER A 4 1.17 19.67 14.37
N ASN A 5 1.51 18.51 14.93
CA ASN A 5 2.69 17.72 14.61
C ASN A 5 2.34 16.33 14.05
N LEU A 6 1.14 16.16 13.48
CA LEU A 6 0.73 14.91 12.87
C LEU A 6 1.61 14.59 11.65
N ARG A 7 2.25 13.43 11.67
CA ARG A 7 3.00 12.86 10.55
C ARG A 7 2.34 11.55 10.11
N VAL A 8 2.12 11.40 8.81
CA VAL A 8 1.32 10.29 8.27
C VAL A 8 2.10 9.46 7.25
N ILE A 9 1.99 8.13 7.36
CA ILE A 9 2.39 7.19 6.30
C ILE A 9 1.11 6.67 5.66
N ASN A 10 0.81 7.11 4.45
CA ASN A 10 -0.37 6.66 3.70
C ASN A 10 -0.04 5.40 2.88
N ILE A 11 -0.76 4.31 3.11
CA ILE A 11 -0.57 3.03 2.44
C ILE A 11 -1.75 2.76 1.50
N GLY A 12 -1.47 2.40 0.24
CA GLY A 12 -2.49 1.98 -0.72
C GLY A 12 -3.11 3.15 -1.49
N LEU A 13 -4.25 3.69 -1.05
CA LEU A 13 -5.00 4.67 -1.87
C LEU A 13 -4.33 6.04 -1.91
N ARG A 14 -3.87 6.43 -3.10
CA ARG A 14 -3.25 7.76 -3.36
C ARG A 14 -4.18 8.93 -3.04
N LEU A 15 -5.50 8.74 -3.18
CA LEU A 15 -6.50 9.79 -2.91
C LEU A 15 -6.41 10.34 -1.47
N PHE A 16 -6.16 9.48 -0.47
CA PHE A 16 -6.01 9.92 0.91
C PHE A 16 -4.74 10.72 1.14
N TYR A 17 -3.63 10.30 0.54
CA TYR A 17 -2.40 11.10 0.56
C TYR A 17 -2.63 12.50 -0.03
N GLN A 18 -3.30 12.60 -1.17
CA GLN A 18 -3.60 13.89 -1.80
C GLN A 18 -4.42 14.81 -0.87
N SER A 19 -5.50 14.27 -0.29
CA SER A 19 -6.35 15.03 0.64
C SER A 19 -5.58 15.52 1.88
N LEU A 20 -4.63 14.72 2.41
CA LEU A 20 -3.78 15.11 3.52
C LEU A 20 -2.81 16.24 3.14
N THR A 21 -2.20 16.15 1.94
CA THR A 21 -1.25 17.17 1.47
C THR A 21 -1.93 18.50 1.15
N GLU A 22 -3.16 18.49 0.65
CA GLU A 22 -3.97 19.71 0.43
C GLU A 22 -4.27 20.46 1.73
N GLN A 23 -4.41 19.71 2.82
CA GLN A 23 -4.56 20.23 4.18
C GLN A 23 -3.23 20.62 4.84
N LYS A 24 -2.11 20.57 4.09
CA LYS A 24 -0.75 20.87 4.56
C LYS A 24 -0.26 19.94 5.69
N ILE A 25 -0.77 18.71 5.75
CA ILE A 25 -0.27 17.68 6.68
C ILE A 25 0.99 17.05 6.09
N GLU A 26 2.00 16.84 6.94
CA GLU A 26 3.22 16.13 6.57
C GLU A 26 2.91 14.64 6.37
N ALA A 27 2.94 14.18 5.12
CA ALA A 27 2.63 12.81 4.77
C ALA A 27 3.62 12.25 3.75
N VAL A 28 3.85 10.94 3.80
CA VAL A 28 4.53 10.16 2.76
C VAL A 28 3.59 9.06 2.26
N HIS A 29 3.72 8.69 1.00
CA HIS A 29 2.88 7.65 0.40
C HIS A 29 3.67 6.39 0.05
N VAL A 30 3.21 5.26 0.56
CA VAL A 30 3.67 3.93 0.18
C VAL A 30 2.68 3.34 -0.83
N ASN A 31 3.17 3.12 -2.04
CA ASN A 31 2.42 2.38 -3.07
C ASN A 31 2.47 0.89 -2.73
N TRP A 32 1.59 0.47 -1.84
CA TRP A 32 1.46 -0.93 -1.44
C TRP A 32 0.31 -1.57 -2.20
N GLU A 33 0.57 -2.76 -2.71
CA GLU A 33 -0.41 -3.63 -3.33
C GLU A 33 -0.36 -4.99 -2.61
N PRO A 34 -1.51 -5.66 -2.40
CA PRO A 34 -1.50 -7.01 -1.87
C PRO A 34 -0.74 -7.92 -2.83
N LYS A 35 -0.12 -8.98 -2.29
CA LYS A 35 0.47 -10.02 -3.13
C LYS A 35 -0.59 -10.50 -4.13
N PRO A 36 -0.23 -10.65 -5.42
CA PRO A 36 -1.14 -11.25 -6.39
C PRO A 36 -1.66 -12.58 -5.82
N LYS A 37 -2.98 -12.79 -5.88
CA LYS A 37 -3.51 -14.13 -5.64
C LYS A 37 -3.10 -14.97 -6.84
N LEU A 38 -2.22 -15.92 -6.60
CA LEU A 38 -1.91 -16.92 -7.60
C LEU A 38 -3.12 -17.84 -7.72
N GLU A 39 -3.52 -18.17 -8.95
CA GLU A 39 -4.46 -19.27 -9.15
C GLU A 39 -3.78 -20.55 -8.68
N LYS A 40 -4.53 -21.41 -7.99
CA LYS A 40 -3.99 -22.63 -7.38
C LYS A 40 -3.23 -23.50 -8.39
N ASP A 41 -3.72 -23.58 -9.62
CA ASP A 41 -3.09 -24.35 -10.69
C ASP A 41 -1.69 -23.81 -11.05
N ILE A 42 -1.47 -22.50 -10.93
CA ILE A 42 -0.16 -21.87 -11.17
C ILE A 42 0.76 -22.12 -9.98
N GLU A 43 0.24 -22.04 -8.74
CA GLU A 43 0.98 -22.37 -7.52
C GLU A 43 1.50 -23.82 -7.55
N ASP A 44 0.61 -24.77 -7.89
CA ASP A 44 0.92 -26.19 -8.00
C ASP A 44 1.94 -26.51 -9.11
N ILE A 45 2.05 -25.67 -10.15
CA ILE A 45 3.08 -25.80 -11.20
C ILE A 45 4.42 -25.29 -10.71
N LEU A 46 4.45 -24.13 -10.04
CA LEU A 46 5.68 -23.53 -9.55
C LEU A 46 6.34 -24.40 -8.47
N ASP A 47 5.54 -24.96 -7.55
CA ASP A 47 6.05 -25.87 -6.51
C ASP A 47 6.75 -27.11 -7.09
N LYS A 48 6.36 -27.58 -8.28
CA LYS A 48 7.00 -28.71 -8.96
C LYS A 48 8.31 -28.38 -9.67
N ILE A 49 8.58 -27.09 -9.89
CA ILE A 49 9.79 -26.61 -10.58
C ILE A 49 10.87 -26.24 -9.57
N ASP A 50 10.48 -25.86 -8.34
CA ASP A 50 11.38 -25.47 -7.26
C ASP A 50 12.00 -26.67 -6.49
N ASP A 51 11.62 -27.91 -6.81
CA ASP A 51 12.23 -29.19 -6.36
C ASP A 51 13.29 -29.73 -7.34
#